data_AF-A0A833YM66-F1
#
_entry.id   AF-A0A833YM66-F1
#
_cell.length_a   1.000
_cell.length_b   1.000
_cell.length_c   1.000
_cell.angle_alpha   90.00
_cell.angle_beta   90.00
_cell.angle_gamma   90.00
#
_symmetry.space_group_name_H-M   'P 1'
#
loop_
_entity.id
_entity.type
_entity.pdbx_description
1 polymer ?
#
loop_
_entity_poly.entity_id
_entity_poly.type
_entity_poly.pdbx_seq_one_letter_code
_entity_poly.pdbx_strand_id
1 'polypeptide(L)'
;MEPQTLLLLLSGALALTETWAGPHSFRYFHTFVTGPGHGKNQYIALGYVDDTEILRFDSDTACPRLEPRVPWLEPLLVEQEDPDWWDEQTTQVLEDIEESFREDLNYLSSCYNDSEDGSHTQQEMTGCVVGSDRRFLHGYTQSAYDRTETFDLVVERGCSTEADSEVRITVAVGRDTVEEHDVDGWRDYLEVTCVRWLRLFLKKGRETLLRADPPPQTAITIVGIIAALGLLGAVVTAAVLWRRKSSGRGRKSYTQAAS
;
A
#
# COMPACT_ATOMS: atom_id res chain seq x y z
N MET A 1 29.89 -27.56 18.51
CA MET A 1 28.91 -27.43 17.41
C MET A 1 27.79 -26.55 17.94
N GLU A 2 27.96 -25.23 17.96
CA GLU A 2 26.97 -24.26 18.48
C GLU A 2 27.12 -22.82 17.89
N PRO A 3 27.66 -22.55 16.68
CA PRO A 3 27.53 -21.21 16.06
C PRO A 3 26.41 -21.11 15.01
N GLN A 4 26.04 -22.21 14.35
CA GLN A 4 25.11 -22.20 13.22
C GLN A 4 23.64 -22.05 13.66
N THR A 5 23.26 -22.65 14.79
CA THR A 5 21.90 -22.57 15.35
C THR A 5 21.57 -21.16 15.84
N LEU A 6 22.54 -20.48 16.46
CA LEU A 6 22.45 -19.07 16.87
C LEU A 6 22.37 -18.13 15.66
N LEU A 7 23.14 -18.41 14.60
CA LEU A 7 23.07 -17.64 13.35
C LEU A 7 21.67 -17.73 12.71
N LEU A 8 21.09 -18.94 12.64
CA LEU A 8 19.76 -19.16 12.06
C LEU A 8 18.63 -18.50 12.86
N LEU A 9 18.73 -18.50 14.19
CA LEU A 9 17.77 -17.79 15.05
C LEU A 9 17.88 -16.27 14.90
N LEU A 10 19.09 -15.73 14.77
CA LEU A 10 19.32 -14.32 14.47
C LEU A 10 18.85 -13.94 13.06
N SER A 11 19.07 -14.81 12.06
CA SER A 11 18.55 -14.62 10.70
C SER A 11 17.01 -14.64 10.67
N GLY A 12 16.38 -15.53 11.43
CA GLY A 12 14.93 -15.58 11.57
C GLY A 12 14.35 -14.34 12.27
N ALA A 13 15.03 -13.83 13.30
CA ALA A 13 14.64 -12.59 13.99
C ALA A 13 14.84 -11.35 13.10
N LEU A 14 15.93 -11.28 12.33
CA LEU A 14 16.19 -10.20 11.37
C LEU A 14 15.16 -10.20 10.23
N ALA A 15 14.81 -11.38 9.70
CA ALA A 15 13.77 -11.51 8.67
C ALA A 15 12.37 -11.12 9.18
N LEU A 16 12.05 -11.38 10.45
CA LEU A 16 10.81 -10.93 11.10
C LEU A 16 10.78 -9.42 11.37
N THR A 17 11.94 -8.78 11.56
CA THR A 17 12.03 -7.31 11.64
C THR A 17 11.98 -6.63 10.27
N GLU A 18 12.37 -7.33 9.19
CA GLU A 18 12.40 -6.79 7.83
C GLU A 18 11.05 -6.81 7.10
N THR A 19 10.06 -7.60 7.54
CA THR A 19 8.72 -7.60 6.91
C THR A 19 7.90 -6.33 7.13
N TRP A 20 8.49 -5.32 7.77
CA TRP A 20 7.80 -4.11 8.25
C TRP A 20 8.47 -2.79 7.88
N ALA A 21 9.51 -2.87 7.05
CA ALA A 21 10.25 -1.72 6.53
C ALA A 21 9.94 -1.46 5.05
N GLY A 22 8.71 -1.79 4.62
CA GLY A 22 8.23 -1.49 3.28
C GLY A 22 7.91 0.01 3.11
N PRO A 23 7.80 0.50 1.86
CA PRO A 23 7.26 1.82 1.60
C PRO A 23 5.81 1.90 2.11
N HIS A 24 5.39 3.10 2.49
CA HIS A 24 4.01 3.39 2.86
C HIS A 24 3.40 4.35 1.85
N SER A 25 2.09 4.28 1.69
CA SER A 25 1.35 5.12 0.74
C SER A 25 0.13 5.78 1.37
N PHE A 26 -0.16 7.00 0.94
CA PHE A 26 -1.44 7.64 1.13
C PHE A 26 -2.02 7.93 -0.24
N ARG A 27 -3.26 7.52 -0.49
CA ARG A 27 -3.92 7.69 -1.79
C ARG A 27 -5.40 7.98 -1.63
N TYR A 28 -5.89 8.89 -2.46
CA TYR A 28 -7.30 9.14 -2.69
C TYR A 28 -7.75 8.48 -3.99
N PHE A 29 -8.97 7.96 -3.98
CA PHE A 29 -9.72 7.58 -5.17
C PHE A 29 -10.94 8.49 -5.25
N HIS A 30 -11.03 9.25 -6.33
CA HIS A 30 -12.20 10.04 -6.68
C HIS A 30 -12.94 9.30 -7.79
N THR A 31 -14.25 9.23 -7.70
CA THR A 31 -15.11 8.65 -8.74
C THR A 31 -16.27 9.59 -8.96
N PHE A 32 -16.36 10.10 -10.18
CA PHE A 32 -17.42 10.96 -10.65
C PHE A 32 -18.26 10.16 -11.64
N VAL A 33 -19.58 10.12 -11.42
CA VAL A 33 -20.54 9.42 -12.27
C VAL A 33 -21.59 10.41 -12.72
N THR A 34 -21.73 10.58 -14.04
CA THR A 34 -22.83 11.37 -14.61
C THR A 34 -24.09 10.51 -14.70
N GLY A 35 -25.22 11.07 -14.31
CA GLY A 35 -26.51 10.42 -14.50
C GLY A 35 -26.93 10.47 -15.98
N PRO A 36 -27.62 9.43 -16.51
CA PRO A 36 -28.08 9.47 -17.90
C PRO A 36 -29.07 10.62 -18.13
N GLY A 37 -28.90 11.37 -19.22
CA GLY A 37 -29.69 12.56 -19.54
C GLY A 37 -29.43 13.70 -18.55
N HIS A 38 -30.43 14.02 -17.74
CA HIS A 38 -30.34 14.96 -16.60
C HIS A 38 -30.46 14.24 -15.25
N GLY A 39 -30.04 12.97 -15.21
CA GLY A 39 -29.99 12.19 -13.98
C GLY A 39 -29.07 12.83 -12.92
N LYS A 40 -29.27 12.48 -11.65
CA LYS A 40 -28.43 12.98 -10.56
C LYS A 40 -27.00 12.45 -10.73
N ASN A 41 -26.03 13.36 -10.65
CA ASN A 41 -24.61 13.01 -10.60
C ASN A 41 -24.23 12.44 -9.23
N GLN A 42 -23.28 11.50 -9.21
CA GLN A 42 -22.74 10.91 -7.99
C GLN A 42 -21.24 11.12 -7.92
N TYR A 43 -20.76 11.48 -6.73
CA TYR A 43 -19.35 11.57 -6.40
C TYR A 43 -19.04 10.71 -5.18
N ILE A 44 -17.96 9.96 -5.27
CA ILE A 44 -17.42 9.13 -4.19
C ILE A 44 -15.93 9.46 -4.05
N ALA A 45 -15.49 9.75 -2.82
CA ALA A 45 -14.08 9.87 -2.48
C ALA A 45 -13.70 8.83 -1.42
N LEU A 46 -12.57 8.16 -1.61
CA LEU A 46 -12.04 7.16 -0.68
C LEU A 46 -10.58 7.47 -0.37
N GLY A 47 -10.21 7.56 0.90
CA GLY A 47 -8.81 7.76 1.32
C GLY A 47 -8.24 6.52 1.98
N TYR A 48 -7.09 6.08 1.49
CA TYR A 48 -6.39 4.88 1.96
C TYR A 48 -5.00 5.22 2.49
N VAL A 49 -4.66 4.68 3.66
CA VAL A 49 -3.27 4.56 4.10
C VAL A 49 -2.88 3.09 3.97
N ASP A 50 -1.90 2.83 3.12
CA ASP A 50 -1.60 1.49 2.62
C ASP A 50 -2.89 0.82 2.11
N ASP A 51 -3.30 -0.30 2.68
CA ASP A 51 -4.51 -1.01 2.26
C ASP A 51 -5.71 -0.80 3.21
N THR A 52 -5.62 0.20 4.10
CA THR A 52 -6.68 0.54 5.04
C THR A 52 -7.43 1.78 4.59
N GLU A 53 -8.74 1.65 4.32
CA GLU A 53 -9.64 2.79 4.13
C GLU A 53 -9.73 3.56 5.46
N ILE A 54 -9.29 4.82 5.46
CA ILE A 54 -9.30 5.67 6.65
C ILE A 54 -10.40 6.73 6.62
N LEU A 55 -10.87 7.11 5.43
CA LEU A 55 -11.94 8.11 5.25
C LEU A 55 -12.75 7.80 3.98
N ARG A 56 -14.01 8.25 3.97
CA ARG A 56 -14.93 8.12 2.82
C ARG A 56 -15.86 9.32 2.73
N PHE A 57 -16.25 9.66 1.50
CA PHE A 57 -17.35 10.56 1.19
C PHE A 57 -18.25 9.93 0.12
N ASP A 58 -19.56 10.16 0.21
CA ASP A 58 -20.55 9.70 -0.78
C ASP A 58 -21.67 10.74 -0.94
N SER A 59 -21.77 11.34 -2.13
CA SER A 59 -22.75 12.40 -2.42
C SER A 59 -24.17 11.88 -2.59
N ASP A 60 -24.39 10.56 -2.68
CA ASP A 60 -25.73 9.99 -2.83
C ASP A 60 -26.44 9.72 -1.49
N THR A 61 -25.84 10.17 -0.39
CA THR A 61 -26.46 10.10 0.93
C THR A 61 -27.39 11.30 1.18
N ALA A 62 -28.34 11.14 2.10
CA ALA A 62 -29.29 12.22 2.44
C ALA A 62 -28.63 13.44 3.10
N CYS A 63 -27.48 13.24 3.73
CA CYS A 63 -26.68 14.26 4.40
C CYS A 63 -25.19 13.96 4.12
N PRO A 64 -24.68 14.30 2.92
CA PRO A 64 -23.30 14.01 2.54
C PRO A 64 -22.31 14.61 3.52
N ARG A 65 -21.38 13.78 3.97
CA ARG A 65 -20.34 14.16 4.94
C ARG A 65 -19.08 13.34 4.69
N LEU A 66 -17.93 13.94 4.95
CA LEU A 66 -16.67 13.22 5.03
C LEU A 66 -16.63 12.42 6.35
N GLU A 67 -16.49 11.11 6.26
CA GLU A 67 -16.61 10.19 7.39
C GLU A 67 -15.29 9.47 7.68
N PRO A 68 -14.86 9.39 8.95
CA PRO A 68 -13.76 8.51 9.34
C PRO A 68 -14.17 7.05 9.23
N ARG A 69 -13.24 6.21 8.76
CA ARG A 69 -13.41 4.76 8.60
C ARG A 69 -12.60 3.96 9.61
N VAL A 70 -11.83 4.67 10.43
CA VAL A 70 -11.02 4.13 11.52
C VAL A 70 -11.21 4.96 12.79
N PRO A 71 -11.23 4.33 13.99
CA PRO A 71 -11.60 4.99 15.23
C PRO A 71 -10.58 6.04 15.72
N TRP A 72 -9.36 6.01 15.21
CA TRP A 72 -8.30 6.92 15.63
C TRP A 72 -8.23 8.21 14.79
N LEU A 73 -8.92 8.28 13.64
CA LEU A 73 -8.75 9.40 12.70
C LEU A 73 -9.44 10.67 13.22
N GLU A 74 -10.69 10.60 13.65
CA GLU A 74 -11.41 11.78 14.14
C GLU A 74 -10.72 12.40 15.37
N PRO A 75 -10.36 11.66 16.43
CA PRO A 75 -9.60 12.22 17.55
C PRO A 75 -8.24 12.80 17.14
N LEU A 76 -7.59 12.23 16.11
CA LEU A 76 -6.32 12.73 15.59
C LEU A 76 -6.50 14.09 14.93
N LEU A 77 -7.50 14.24 14.07
CA LEU A 77 -7.72 15.49 13.33
C LEU A 77 -8.18 16.61 14.25
N VAL A 78 -9.06 16.32 15.22
CA VAL A 78 -9.46 17.29 16.25
C VAL A 78 -8.26 17.77 17.09
N GLU A 79 -7.26 16.91 17.34
CA GLU A 79 -6.04 17.26 18.08
C GLU A 79 -5.04 18.09 17.25
N GLN A 80 -4.97 17.86 15.93
CA GLN A 80 -3.94 18.45 15.07
C GLN A 80 -4.41 19.69 14.33
N GLU A 81 -5.68 19.76 14.00
CA GLU A 81 -6.32 20.86 13.31
C GLU A 81 -7.32 21.51 14.29
N ASP A 82 -8.62 21.32 14.07
CA ASP A 82 -9.68 21.87 14.92
C ASP A 82 -10.94 20.97 14.89
N PRO A 83 -11.93 21.19 15.78
CA PRO A 83 -13.16 20.39 15.83
C PRO A 83 -14.07 20.50 14.59
N ASP A 84 -14.02 21.63 13.88
CA ASP A 84 -14.90 21.96 12.76
C ASP A 84 -14.31 21.50 11.41
N TRP A 85 -13.04 21.08 11.40
CA TRP A 85 -12.31 20.57 10.23
C TRP A 85 -13.11 19.61 9.36
N TRP A 86 -13.86 18.67 9.95
CA TRP A 86 -14.66 17.71 9.17
C TRP A 86 -15.80 18.37 8.40
N ASP A 87 -16.43 19.38 8.98
CA ASP A 87 -17.54 20.12 8.37
C ASP A 87 -16.99 21.11 7.32
N GLU A 88 -15.84 21.73 7.60
CA GLU A 88 -15.12 22.57 6.62
C GLU A 88 -14.67 21.76 5.40
N GLN A 89 -14.04 20.59 5.61
CA GLN A 89 -13.62 19.71 4.52
C GLN A 89 -14.81 19.12 3.75
N THR A 90 -15.92 18.81 4.44
CA THR A 90 -17.16 18.39 3.77
C THR A 90 -17.67 19.49 2.84
N THR A 91 -17.64 20.74 3.30
CA THR A 91 -18.09 21.90 2.49
C THR A 91 -17.18 22.10 1.29
N GLN A 92 -15.86 22.07 1.50
CA GLN A 92 -14.88 22.21 0.42
C GLN A 92 -15.03 21.11 -0.64
N VAL A 93 -15.17 19.85 -0.22
CA VAL A 93 -15.42 18.73 -1.15
C VAL A 93 -16.69 18.95 -1.96
N LEU A 94 -17.77 19.46 -1.36
CA LEU A 94 -19.01 19.76 -2.08
C LEU A 94 -18.83 20.88 -3.11
N GLU A 95 -18.08 21.93 -2.78
CA GLU A 95 -17.75 23.01 -3.71
C GLU A 95 -16.89 22.51 -4.89
N ASP A 96 -15.84 21.74 -4.60
CA ASP A 96 -14.96 21.15 -5.63
C ASP A 96 -15.72 20.23 -6.59
N ILE A 97 -16.68 19.44 -6.07
CA ILE A 97 -17.53 18.55 -6.87
C ILE A 97 -18.36 19.35 -7.90
N GLU A 98 -18.96 20.47 -7.48
CA GLU A 98 -19.77 21.31 -8.38
C GLU A 98 -18.93 21.90 -9.51
N GLU A 99 -17.68 22.27 -9.22
CA GLU A 99 -16.73 22.75 -10.21
C GLU A 99 -16.29 21.64 -11.18
N SER A 100 -15.85 20.48 -10.69
CA SER A 100 -15.42 19.35 -11.52
C SER A 100 -16.53 18.82 -12.45
N PHE A 101 -17.78 18.73 -11.97
CA PHE A 101 -18.90 18.33 -12.85
C PHE A 101 -19.20 19.38 -13.93
N ARG A 102 -18.97 20.66 -13.64
CA ARG A 102 -19.28 21.77 -14.55
C ARG A 102 -18.22 21.95 -15.63
N GLU A 103 -16.96 21.76 -15.31
CA GLU A 103 -15.85 22.11 -16.21
C GLU A 103 -15.18 20.87 -16.80
N ASP A 104 -14.67 19.96 -15.96
CA ASP A 104 -13.85 18.82 -16.41
C ASP A 104 -14.66 17.75 -17.12
N LEU A 105 -15.84 17.37 -16.60
CA LEU A 105 -16.64 16.32 -17.21
C LEU A 105 -17.33 16.77 -18.50
N ASN A 106 -17.73 18.03 -18.59
CA ASN A 106 -18.24 18.61 -19.83
C ASN A 106 -17.14 18.67 -20.90
N TYR A 107 -15.91 18.99 -20.48
CA TYR A 107 -14.75 18.94 -21.35
C TYR A 107 -14.48 17.52 -21.87
N LEU A 108 -14.45 16.51 -20.99
CA LEU A 108 -14.24 15.11 -21.39
C LEU A 108 -15.36 14.58 -22.30
N SER A 109 -16.63 14.87 -21.98
CA SER A 109 -17.77 14.51 -22.83
C SER A 109 -17.66 15.09 -24.24
N SER A 110 -17.19 16.35 -24.35
CA SER A 110 -16.89 16.99 -25.64
C SER A 110 -15.76 16.31 -26.39
N CYS A 111 -14.65 15.96 -25.71
CA CYS A 111 -13.52 15.25 -26.33
C CYS A 111 -13.91 13.87 -26.88
N TYR A 112 -14.73 13.13 -26.15
CA TYR A 112 -15.16 11.78 -26.53
C TYR A 112 -16.41 11.75 -27.42
N ASN A 113 -17.03 12.90 -27.69
CA ASN A 113 -18.31 13.05 -28.40
C ASN A 113 -19.40 12.14 -27.81
N ASP A 114 -19.50 12.16 -26.49
CA ASP A 114 -20.47 11.35 -25.77
C ASP A 114 -21.91 11.83 -25.99
N SER A 115 -22.86 10.91 -25.91
CA SER A 115 -24.28 11.24 -25.98
C SER A 115 -24.79 11.68 -24.60
N GLU A 116 -25.56 12.76 -24.52
CA GLU A 116 -26.18 13.22 -23.26
C GLU A 116 -27.04 12.14 -22.57
N ASP A 117 -27.58 11.16 -23.32
CA ASP A 117 -28.39 10.07 -22.77
C ASP A 117 -27.56 8.95 -22.10
N GLY A 118 -26.23 9.03 -22.17
CA GLY A 118 -25.28 8.09 -21.57
C GLY A 118 -24.93 8.42 -20.12
N SER A 119 -24.55 7.41 -19.36
CA SER A 119 -23.90 7.60 -18.05
C SER A 119 -22.41 7.36 -18.24
N HIS A 120 -21.61 8.31 -17.75
CA HIS A 120 -20.15 8.30 -17.90
C HIS A 120 -19.49 8.29 -16.53
N THR A 121 -18.33 7.66 -16.45
CA THR A 121 -17.54 7.54 -15.22
C THR A 121 -16.14 8.07 -15.43
N GLN A 122 -15.75 9.05 -14.62
CA GLN A 122 -14.36 9.48 -14.46
C GLN A 122 -13.86 9.00 -13.11
N GLN A 123 -12.66 8.42 -13.09
CA GLN A 123 -11.98 8.01 -11.89
C GLN A 123 -10.61 8.66 -11.84
N GLU A 124 -10.25 9.21 -10.68
CA GLU A 124 -8.93 9.75 -10.43
C GLU A 124 -8.31 9.04 -9.22
N MET A 125 -7.03 8.69 -9.32
CA MET A 125 -6.24 8.17 -8.22
C MET A 125 -5.04 9.07 -7.99
N THR A 126 -5.00 9.72 -6.83
CA THR A 126 -3.94 10.66 -6.46
C THR A 126 -3.30 10.24 -5.16
N GLY A 127 -1.97 10.17 -5.10
CA GLY A 127 -1.30 9.72 -3.89
C GLY A 127 0.21 9.91 -3.87
N CYS A 128 0.79 9.72 -2.69
CA CYS A 128 2.22 9.79 -2.46
C CYS A 128 2.72 8.53 -1.74
N VAL A 129 3.99 8.21 -2.00
CA VAL A 129 4.70 7.07 -1.42
C VAL A 129 5.93 7.57 -0.67
N VAL A 130 6.10 7.09 0.55
CA VAL A 130 7.28 7.35 1.38
C VAL A 130 8.04 6.07 1.68
N GLY A 131 9.37 6.17 1.76
CA GLY A 131 10.22 5.07 2.16
C GLY A 131 10.07 4.73 3.64
N SER A 132 10.79 3.69 4.06
CA SER A 132 10.89 3.29 5.46
C SER A 132 11.47 4.39 6.36
N ASP A 133 12.30 5.26 5.79
CA ASP A 133 12.86 6.46 6.41
C ASP A 133 11.89 7.66 6.44
N ARG A 134 10.64 7.45 6.01
CA ARG A 134 9.57 8.47 5.90
C ARG A 134 9.87 9.59 4.90
N ARG A 135 10.86 9.43 4.02
CA ARG A 135 11.15 10.40 2.95
C ARG A 135 10.29 10.09 1.74
N PHE A 136 9.89 11.14 1.02
CA PHE A 136 9.21 11.04 -0.26
C PHE A 136 10.05 10.20 -1.25
N LEU A 137 9.37 9.25 -1.89
CA LEU A 137 9.92 8.44 -2.98
C LEU A 137 9.34 8.91 -4.32
N HIS A 138 8.02 8.88 -4.44
CA HIS A 138 7.30 9.40 -5.59
C HIS A 138 5.84 9.74 -5.24
N GLY A 139 5.20 10.50 -6.11
CA GLY A 139 3.77 10.81 -6.09
C GLY A 139 3.18 10.59 -7.48
N TYR A 140 1.87 10.44 -7.54
CA TYR A 140 1.16 10.22 -8.80
C TYR A 140 -0.25 10.82 -8.75
N THR A 141 -0.73 11.23 -9.92
CA THR A 141 -2.17 11.30 -10.24
C THR A 141 -2.41 10.51 -11.53
N GLN A 142 -3.45 9.67 -11.52
CA GLN A 142 -3.86 8.84 -12.64
C GLN A 142 -5.35 9.05 -12.88
N SER A 143 -5.74 9.24 -14.13
CA SER A 143 -7.14 9.42 -14.51
C SER A 143 -7.59 8.36 -15.51
N ALA A 144 -8.80 7.85 -15.31
CA ALA A 144 -9.47 6.96 -16.25
C ALA A 144 -10.88 7.49 -16.55
N TYR A 145 -11.27 7.44 -17.83
CA TYR A 145 -12.60 7.82 -18.31
C TYR A 145 -13.25 6.64 -19.04
N ASP A 146 -14.42 6.19 -18.58
CA ASP A 146 -15.15 5.04 -19.15
C ASP A 146 -14.25 3.82 -19.45
N ARG A 147 -13.33 3.53 -18.53
CA ARG A 147 -12.34 2.43 -18.59
C ARG A 147 -11.25 2.59 -19.65
N THR A 148 -11.08 3.80 -20.19
CA THR A 148 -9.93 4.19 -21.00
C THR A 148 -9.00 5.02 -20.12
N GLU A 149 -7.73 4.62 -20.01
CA GLU A 149 -6.71 5.42 -19.31
C GLU A 149 -6.46 6.71 -20.09
N THR A 150 -6.56 7.84 -19.41
CA THR A 150 -6.61 9.15 -20.04
C THR A 150 -5.31 9.93 -19.80
N PHE A 151 -4.81 9.96 -18.56
CA PHE A 151 -3.65 10.78 -18.17
C PHE A 151 -2.93 10.20 -16.94
N ASP A 152 -1.59 10.19 -16.97
CA ASP A 152 -0.73 9.80 -15.85
C ASP A 152 0.35 10.87 -15.59
N LEU A 153 0.34 11.49 -14.40
CA LEU A 153 1.44 12.31 -13.90
C LEU A 153 2.18 11.54 -12.80
N VAL A 154 3.49 11.34 -12.97
CA VAL A 154 4.34 10.68 -11.97
C VAL A 154 5.50 11.60 -11.59
N VAL A 155 5.59 11.94 -10.30
CA VAL A 155 6.64 12.77 -9.71
C VAL A 155 7.59 11.86 -8.92
N GLU A 156 8.80 11.60 -9.42
CA GLU A 156 9.78 10.70 -8.77
C GLU A 156 11.03 11.43 -8.29
N ARG A 157 11.60 10.98 -7.17
CA ARG A 157 12.96 11.38 -6.78
C ARG A 157 13.99 10.67 -7.65
N GLY A 158 14.81 11.42 -8.38
CA GLY A 158 15.87 10.86 -9.22
C GLY A 158 16.86 10.00 -8.43
N CYS A 159 17.19 8.82 -8.98
CA CYS A 159 18.24 7.95 -8.46
C CYS A 159 19.47 8.08 -9.36
N SER A 160 20.41 8.96 -9.01
CA SER A 160 21.73 9.03 -9.68
C SER A 160 22.84 9.36 -8.68
N THR A 161 23.88 8.52 -8.72
CA THR A 161 25.13 8.71 -7.99
C THR A 161 26.03 9.67 -8.75
N GLU A 162 25.65 10.94 -8.75
CA GLU A 162 26.54 12.08 -8.94
C GLU A 162 25.76 13.28 -8.42
N ALA A 163 26.47 14.17 -7.73
CA ALA A 163 25.88 15.23 -6.92
C ALA A 163 25.11 16.24 -7.79
N ASP A 164 23.86 15.90 -8.15
CA ASP A 164 22.86 16.85 -8.58
C ASP A 164 21.46 16.34 -8.16
N SER A 165 20.76 17.19 -7.43
CA SER A 165 19.53 16.88 -6.71
C SER A 165 18.30 17.26 -7.54
N GLU A 166 18.11 16.60 -8.68
CA GLU A 166 16.97 16.88 -9.57
C GLU A 166 15.89 15.79 -9.45
N VAL A 167 14.69 16.20 -9.05
CA VAL A 167 13.47 15.37 -9.07
C VAL A 167 13.04 15.22 -10.53
N ARG A 168 12.76 13.99 -10.97
CA ARG A 168 12.44 13.70 -12.37
C ARG A 168 10.92 13.60 -12.49
N ILE A 169 10.29 14.62 -13.07
CA ILE A 169 8.86 14.64 -13.36
C ILE A 169 8.64 13.96 -14.71
N THR A 170 7.82 12.90 -14.73
CA THR A 170 7.38 12.27 -15.98
C THR A 170 5.89 12.55 -16.14
N VAL A 171 5.53 13.35 -17.14
CA VAL A 171 4.14 13.56 -17.54
C VAL A 171 3.86 12.67 -18.76
N ALA A 172 3.06 11.62 -18.59
CA ALA A 172 2.57 10.81 -19.70
C ALA A 172 1.18 11.34 -20.08
N VAL A 173 1.16 12.28 -21.04
CA VAL A 173 -0.07 12.89 -21.55
C VAL A 173 -0.63 12.00 -22.67
N GLY A 174 -1.83 11.47 -22.48
CA GLY A 174 -2.63 10.85 -23.56
C GLY A 174 -2.92 11.85 -24.68
N ARG A 175 -3.14 11.35 -25.90
CA ARG A 175 -3.12 12.13 -27.15
C ARG A 175 -3.89 13.46 -27.10
N ASP A 176 -3.20 14.47 -27.61
CA ASP A 176 -3.70 15.76 -28.11
C ASP A 176 -4.21 16.77 -27.06
N THR A 177 -3.23 17.52 -26.53
CA THR A 177 -3.30 18.91 -26.06
C THR A 177 -4.51 19.31 -25.20
N VAL A 178 -4.28 19.33 -23.89
CA VAL A 178 -5.04 20.15 -22.92
C VAL A 178 -4.04 20.74 -21.95
N GLU A 179 -4.37 21.92 -21.47
CA GLU A 179 -3.54 22.93 -20.85
C GLU A 179 -2.52 22.45 -19.81
N GLU A 180 -1.53 23.30 -19.63
CA GLU A 180 -0.53 23.33 -18.58
C GLU A 180 -1.23 23.23 -17.20
N HIS A 181 -1.69 22.02 -16.83
CA HIS A 181 -2.09 21.70 -15.46
C HIS A 181 -0.99 22.22 -14.55
N ASP A 182 -1.33 22.87 -13.45
CA ASP A 182 -0.39 23.44 -12.49
C ASP A 182 0.54 22.34 -11.93
N VAL A 183 1.57 21.97 -12.70
CA VAL A 183 2.50 20.89 -12.38
C VAL A 183 3.24 21.24 -11.09
N ASP A 184 3.51 22.53 -10.87
CA ASP A 184 4.16 23.02 -9.67
C ASP A 184 3.25 22.90 -8.43
N GLY A 185 1.96 23.23 -8.55
CA GLY A 185 0.96 23.02 -7.51
C GLY A 185 0.72 21.55 -7.19
N TRP A 186 0.59 20.70 -8.22
CA TRP A 186 0.48 19.25 -8.04
C TRP A 186 1.73 18.65 -7.39
N ARG A 187 2.92 19.13 -7.79
CA ARG A 187 4.18 18.72 -7.14
C ARG A 187 4.18 19.11 -5.66
N ASP A 188 3.84 20.35 -5.32
CA ASP A 188 3.79 20.80 -3.94
C ASP A 188 2.80 19.97 -3.11
N TYR A 189 1.61 19.74 -3.65
CA TYR A 189 0.62 18.87 -3.01
C TYR A 189 1.19 17.45 -2.74
N LEU A 190 1.76 16.81 -3.76
CA LEU A 190 2.25 15.43 -3.67
C LEU A 190 3.48 15.29 -2.77
N GLU A 191 4.44 16.21 -2.87
CA GLU A 191 5.71 16.16 -2.12
C GLU A 191 5.59 16.66 -0.68
N VAL A 192 4.73 17.65 -0.44
CA VAL A 192 4.64 18.36 0.84
C VAL A 192 3.36 17.95 1.58
N THR A 193 2.20 18.25 1.02
CA THR A 193 0.91 18.09 1.70
C THR A 193 0.53 16.63 1.91
N CYS A 194 0.57 15.81 0.86
CA CYS A 194 0.29 14.39 0.95
C CYS A 194 1.26 13.68 1.91
N VAL A 195 2.56 14.00 1.82
CA VAL A 195 3.58 13.41 2.70
C VAL A 195 3.41 13.83 4.15
N ARG A 196 3.01 15.09 4.43
CA ARG A 196 2.66 15.56 5.77
C ARG A 196 1.54 14.71 6.35
N TRP A 197 0.44 14.54 5.61
CA TRP A 197 -0.71 13.73 6.03
C TRP A 197 -0.33 12.27 6.28
N LEU A 198 0.37 11.64 5.33
CA LEU A 198 0.82 10.26 5.46
C LEU A 198 1.70 10.06 6.70
N ARG A 199 2.63 10.98 6.99
CA ARG A 199 3.45 10.91 8.22
C ARG A 199 2.60 11.02 9.48
N LEU A 200 1.60 11.88 9.48
CA LEU A 200 0.70 12.06 10.61
C LEU A 200 -0.11 10.79 10.87
N PHE A 201 -0.73 10.22 9.83
CA PHE A 201 -1.51 8.99 9.92
C PHE A 201 -0.66 7.80 10.37
N LEU A 202 0.56 7.66 9.88
CA LEU A 202 1.47 6.58 10.30
C LEU A 202 1.98 6.74 11.75
N LYS A 203 2.02 7.97 12.28
CA LYS A 203 2.41 8.20 13.67
C LYS A 203 1.34 7.72 14.65
N LYS A 204 0.06 7.99 14.36
CA LYS A 204 -1.06 7.66 15.26
C LYS A 204 -1.70 6.31 14.95
N GLY A 205 -1.86 5.97 13.67
CA GLY A 205 -2.46 4.73 13.19
C GLY A 205 -1.56 3.50 13.33
N ARG A 206 -0.29 3.68 13.75
CA ARG A 206 0.72 2.61 13.83
C ARG A 206 0.16 1.33 14.45
N GLU A 207 -0.39 1.36 15.66
CA GLU A 207 -0.85 0.13 16.33
C GLU A 207 -2.05 -0.55 15.67
N THR A 208 -2.87 0.20 14.92
CA THR A 208 -4.10 -0.31 14.30
C THR A 208 -3.89 -0.76 12.86
N LEU A 209 -3.15 0.02 12.06
CA LEU A 209 -2.76 -0.31 10.68
C LEU A 209 -1.91 -1.58 10.61
N LEU A 210 -1.17 -1.84 11.68
CA LEU A 210 -0.21 -2.93 11.76
C LEU A 210 -0.78 -4.24 12.33
N ARG A 211 -2.07 -4.25 12.63
CA ARG A 211 -2.83 -5.42 13.07
C ARG A 211 -3.52 -6.16 11.92
N ALA A 212 -3.28 -5.76 10.68
CA ALA A 212 -3.64 -6.55 9.51
C ALA A 212 -2.65 -7.72 9.37
N ASP A 213 -2.76 -8.71 10.26
CA ASP A 213 -1.97 -9.95 10.17
C ASP A 213 -2.29 -10.64 8.83
N PRO A 214 -1.27 -11.11 8.07
CA PRO A 214 -1.52 -11.97 6.92
C PRO A 214 -2.21 -13.26 7.37
N PRO A 215 -3.04 -13.89 6.52
CA PRO A 215 -3.71 -15.14 6.87
C PRO A 215 -2.68 -16.20 7.30
N PRO A 216 -3.06 -17.15 8.19
CA PRO A 216 -2.15 -18.05 8.91
C PRO A 216 -1.50 -19.15 8.03
N GLN A 217 -1.09 -18.82 6.82
CA GLN A 217 -0.38 -19.72 5.90
C GLN A 217 1.05 -20.03 6.36
N THR A 218 1.65 -19.19 7.21
CA THR A 218 3.01 -19.36 7.74
C THR A 218 3.11 -20.33 8.93
N ALA A 219 2.04 -20.53 9.69
CA ALA A 219 2.04 -21.50 10.80
C ALA A 219 2.19 -22.95 10.30
N ILE A 220 1.64 -23.25 9.13
CA ILE A 220 1.66 -24.59 8.53
C ILE A 220 3.09 -24.94 8.05
N THR A 221 3.82 -24.00 7.46
CA THR A 221 5.20 -24.18 7.02
C THR A 221 6.16 -24.33 8.21
N ILE A 222 5.98 -23.56 9.28
CA ILE A 222 6.83 -23.65 10.49
C ILE A 222 6.65 -24.99 11.20
N VAL A 223 5.41 -25.45 11.40
CA VAL A 223 5.13 -26.76 12.02
C VAL A 223 5.64 -27.92 11.15
N GLY A 224 5.53 -27.80 9.83
CA GLY A 224 6.08 -28.78 8.88
C GLY A 224 7.59 -28.94 8.95
N ILE A 225 8.33 -27.83 9.08
CA ILE A 225 9.80 -27.83 9.21
C ILE A 225 10.22 -28.46 10.55
N ILE A 226 9.54 -28.14 11.65
CA ILE A 226 9.84 -28.71 12.99
C ILE A 226 9.62 -30.24 13.00
N ALA A 227 8.53 -30.71 12.39
CA ALA A 227 8.24 -32.14 12.29
C ALA A 227 9.28 -32.89 11.44
N ALA A 228 9.69 -32.31 10.31
CA ALA A 228 10.70 -32.91 9.43
C ALA A 228 12.09 -33.00 10.10
N LEU A 229 12.50 -31.96 10.83
CA LEU A 229 13.76 -31.95 11.60
C LEU A 229 13.74 -32.96 12.75
N GLY A 230 12.61 -33.10 13.44
CA GLY A 230 12.42 -34.14 14.48
C GLY A 230 12.59 -35.56 13.92
N LEU A 231 11.99 -35.84 12.75
CA LEU A 231 12.12 -37.14 12.08
C LEU A 231 13.56 -37.42 11.64
N LEU A 232 14.27 -36.43 11.07
CA LEU A 232 15.68 -36.57 10.70
C LEU A 232 16.56 -36.87 11.91
N GLY A 233 16.34 -36.20 13.05
CA GLY A 233 17.04 -36.48 14.30
C GLY A 233 16.82 -37.92 14.80
N ALA A 234 15.59 -38.43 14.72
CA ALA A 234 15.27 -39.81 15.09
C ALA A 234 15.96 -40.85 14.17
N VAL A 235 16.03 -40.58 12.86
CA VAL A 235 16.72 -41.47 11.92
C VAL A 235 18.23 -41.49 12.16
N VAL A 236 18.85 -40.33 12.41
CA VAL A 236 20.29 -40.25 12.69
C VAL A 236 20.64 -40.97 13.99
N THR A 237 19.85 -40.79 15.04
CA THR A 237 20.07 -41.50 16.33
C THR A 237 19.91 -43.01 16.17
N ALA A 238 18.88 -43.46 15.43
CA ALA A 238 18.71 -44.88 15.11
C ALA A 238 19.89 -45.44 14.30
N ALA A 239 20.38 -44.71 13.30
CA ALA A 239 21.53 -45.12 12.49
C ALA A 239 22.84 -45.18 13.30
N VAL A 240 23.06 -44.22 14.21
CA VAL A 240 24.22 -44.22 15.12
C VAL A 240 24.15 -45.40 16.09
N LEU A 241 22.98 -45.66 16.67
CA LEU A 241 22.77 -46.82 17.55
C LEU A 241 22.97 -48.14 16.80
N TRP A 242 22.48 -48.23 15.56
CA TRP A 242 22.69 -49.39 14.69
C TRP A 242 24.18 -49.60 14.40
N ARG A 243 24.92 -48.54 14.05
CA ARG A 243 26.36 -48.59 13.77
C ARG A 243 27.17 -48.98 15.01
N ARG A 244 26.78 -48.49 16.19
CA ARG A 244 27.41 -48.86 17.46
C ARG A 244 27.17 -50.34 17.79
N LYS A 245 25.96 -50.84 17.54
CA LYS A 245 25.59 -52.25 17.74
C LYS A 245 26.29 -53.18 16.74
N SER A 246 26.45 -52.79 15.47
CA SER A 246 27.13 -53.60 14.46
C SER A 246 28.65 -53.66 14.68
N SER A 247 29.27 -52.56 15.12
CA SER A 247 30.69 -52.49 15.48
C SER A 247 31.05 -53.44 16.64
N GLY A 248 30.14 -53.63 17.61
CA GLY A 248 30.33 -54.58 18.72
C GLY A 248 30.30 -56.06 18.32
N ARG A 249 29.75 -56.40 17.14
CA ARG A 249 29.62 -57.79 16.67
C ARG A 249 30.84 -58.29 15.89
N GLY A 250 31.67 -57.39 15.35
CA GLY A 250 32.87 -57.72 14.58
C GLY A 250 34.12 -58.06 15.42
N ARG A 251 34.15 -57.75 16.73
CA ARG A 251 35.34 -57.95 17.59
C ARG A 251 35.44 -59.34 18.24
N LYS A 252 34.44 -60.22 18.05
CA LYS A 252 34.42 -61.57 18.66
C LYS A 252 34.90 -62.72 17.74
N SER A 253 35.37 -62.45 16.51
CA SER A 253 35.63 -63.52 15.53
C SER A 253 37.09 -63.81 15.19
N TYR A 254 38.08 -63.25 15.91
CA TYR A 254 39.48 -63.64 15.76
C TYR A 254 40.10 -63.98 17.12
N THR A 255 39.83 -65.19 17.60
CA THR A 255 40.64 -65.90 18.61
C THR A 255 40.22 -67.38 18.61
N GLN A 256 40.46 -68.08 17.50
CA GLN A 256 40.74 -69.51 17.57
C GLN A 256 41.35 -70.03 16.26
N ALA A 257 42.33 -70.92 16.44
CA ALA A 257 42.97 -71.82 15.47
C ALA A 257 44.13 -71.26 14.62
N ALA A 258 45.35 -71.53 15.09
CA ALA A 258 46.29 -72.41 14.38
C ALA A 258 47.34 -72.92 15.37
N SER A 259 47.33 -74.25 15.59
CA SER A 259 48.50 -75.05 15.98
C SER A 259 49.26 -75.46 14.73
#